data_AF-A0A7C7ZM41-F1
#
_entry.id   AF-A0A7C7ZM41-F1
#
_cell.length_a   1.000
_cell.length_b   1.000
_cell.length_c   1.000
_cell.angle_alpha   90.00
_cell.angle_beta   90.00
_cell.angle_gamma   90.00
#
_symmetry.space_group_name_H-M   'P 1'
#
loop_
_entity.id
_entity.type
_entity.pdbx_description
1 polymer ?
#
loop_
_entity_poly.entity_id
_entity_poly.type
_entity_poly.pdbx_seq_one_letter_code
_entity_poly.pdbx_strand_id
1 'polypeptide(L)'
;MDSGILQIWQSTGIANFEWGNVLMIGIGLLLIYLAIAKNFEPLLLLPIGFGGVLANIPIAGMSGPDGLLGILYHMGVDTGLFPLLIFMGVGALTDFGALIAMPSLLVLGAAAQFGIFATLLGALAMNMIPGMEFSLADASAIAIIGGADGPTAIFLASKLAPDLLGAIAVAAYSYMALVPLIQPPIMRALTTEAERKVEMKHLRHVTKKERIIFPLIILTAVILFLPASAPLVGMLAFGNLMRESGVVDRLSSTAQNELINIVTIFLGLAVGSKLSADKFLTAETLGILVLGMAAFSIGTAGGVLMGKVMHKVTGGKVNPLIGAAGVSAVPMAARVVNKVG
;
A
#
# COMPACT_ATOMS: atom_id res chain seq x y z
N MET A 1 -1.97 -48.36 25.60
CA MET A 1 -1.04 -47.96 24.53
C MET A 1 -1.77 -47.32 23.37
N ASP A 2 -3.00 -47.74 23.04
CA ASP A 2 -3.81 -47.15 21.96
C ASP A 2 -4.20 -45.67 22.19
N SER A 3 -4.35 -45.24 23.45
CA SER A 3 -4.66 -43.85 23.81
C SER A 3 -3.53 -42.86 23.53
N GLY A 4 -2.27 -43.29 23.63
CA GLY A 4 -1.10 -42.43 23.39
C GLY A 4 -0.86 -42.18 21.90
N ILE A 5 -1.09 -43.19 21.05
CA ILE A 5 -0.99 -43.05 19.59
C ILE A 5 -2.12 -42.17 19.07
N LEU A 6 -3.33 -42.29 19.62
CA LEU A 6 -4.45 -41.42 19.26
C LEU A 6 -4.19 -39.95 19.64
N GLN A 7 -3.59 -39.70 20.81
CA GLN A 7 -3.19 -38.35 21.22
C GLN A 7 -2.06 -37.78 20.35
N ILE A 8 -1.06 -38.61 20.00
CA ILE A 8 0.01 -38.19 19.08
C ILE A 8 -0.59 -37.86 17.71
N TRP A 9 -1.47 -38.70 17.19
CA TRP A 9 -2.18 -38.47 15.93
C TRP A 9 -2.99 -37.17 15.97
N GLN A 10 -3.78 -36.95 17.03
CA GLN A 10 -4.54 -35.71 17.24
C GLN A 10 -3.64 -34.49 17.45
N SER A 11 -2.40 -34.65 17.90
CA SER A 11 -1.41 -33.57 18.00
C SER A 11 -0.63 -33.32 16.69
N THR A 12 -0.80 -34.15 15.67
CA THR A 12 -0.17 -33.92 14.37
C THR A 12 -0.96 -32.93 13.52
N GLY A 13 -0.25 -32.06 12.80
CA GLY A 13 -0.86 -31.14 11.85
C GLY A 13 -1.67 -31.86 10.77
N ILE A 14 -1.24 -33.06 10.35
CA ILE A 14 -1.90 -33.88 9.33
C ILE A 14 -3.35 -34.22 9.72
N ALA A 15 -3.61 -34.52 10.99
CA ALA A 15 -4.94 -34.87 11.47
C ALA A 15 -5.88 -33.67 11.65
N ASN A 16 -5.35 -32.44 11.64
CA ASN A 16 -6.09 -31.21 11.95
C ASN A 16 -6.12 -30.22 10.78
N PHE A 17 -5.71 -30.66 9.58
CA PHE A 17 -5.83 -29.84 8.38
C PHE A 17 -7.29 -29.73 7.96
N GLU A 18 -7.85 -28.53 8.09
CA GLU A 18 -9.11 -28.17 7.45
C GLU A 18 -8.87 -27.74 6.00
N TRP A 19 -9.90 -27.88 5.17
CA TRP A 19 -9.84 -27.49 3.75
C TRP A 19 -9.44 -26.02 3.55
N GLY A 20 -9.94 -25.13 4.42
CA GLY A 20 -9.59 -23.70 4.39
C GLY A 20 -8.10 -23.45 4.57
N ASN A 21 -7.46 -24.13 5.53
CA ASN A 21 -6.03 -24.02 5.80
C ASN A 21 -5.19 -24.44 4.59
N VAL A 22 -5.56 -25.54 3.92
CA VAL A 22 -4.88 -26.02 2.71
C VAL A 22 -4.96 -24.98 1.59
N LEU A 23 -6.15 -24.41 1.38
CA LEU A 23 -6.36 -23.38 0.36
C LEU A 23 -5.54 -22.11 0.66
N MET A 24 -5.52 -21.67 1.92
CA MET A 24 -4.74 -20.48 2.31
C MET A 24 -3.23 -20.70 2.25
N ILE A 25 -2.74 -21.90 2.57
CA ILE A 25 -1.33 -22.26 2.33
C ILE A 25 -1.05 -22.20 0.82
N GLY A 26 -1.96 -22.69 -0.03
CA GLY A 26 -1.87 -22.56 -1.48
C GLY A 26 -1.77 -21.10 -1.94
N ILE A 27 -2.59 -20.20 -1.37
CA ILE A 27 -2.52 -18.76 -1.64
C ILE A 27 -1.18 -18.18 -1.14
N GLY A 28 -0.73 -18.53 0.07
CA GLY A 28 0.57 -18.09 0.60
C GLY A 28 1.74 -18.51 -0.30
N LEU A 29 1.72 -19.75 -0.79
CA LEU A 29 2.70 -20.26 -1.76
C LEU A 29 2.61 -19.55 -3.11
N LEU A 30 1.41 -19.19 -3.58
CA LEU A 30 1.22 -18.39 -4.78
C LEU A 30 1.82 -16.98 -4.62
N LEU A 31 1.62 -16.32 -3.48
CA LEU A 31 2.22 -15.02 -3.20
C LEU A 31 3.76 -15.11 -3.17
N ILE A 32 4.31 -16.16 -2.55
CA ILE A 32 5.76 -16.44 -2.57
C ILE A 32 6.26 -16.67 -4.00
N TYR A 33 5.52 -17.43 -4.82
CA TYR A 33 5.86 -17.64 -6.22
C TYR A 33 5.87 -16.33 -7.02
N LEU A 34 4.86 -15.49 -6.86
CA LEU A 34 4.79 -14.18 -7.52
C LEU A 34 5.95 -13.26 -7.09
N ALA A 35 6.30 -13.29 -5.80
CA ALA A 35 7.43 -12.53 -5.26
C ALA A 35 8.76 -12.99 -5.88
N ILE A 36 9.03 -14.31 -5.94
CA ILE A 36 10.32 -14.86 -6.36
C ILE A 36 10.42 -14.96 -7.89
N ALA A 37 9.47 -15.64 -8.54
CA ALA A 37 9.57 -15.98 -9.96
C ALA A 37 9.25 -14.79 -10.87
N LYS A 38 8.41 -13.86 -10.39
CA LYS A 38 7.95 -12.71 -11.18
C LYS A 38 8.40 -11.36 -10.62
N ASN A 39 9.11 -11.33 -9.48
CA ASN A 39 9.63 -10.13 -8.84
C ASN A 39 8.54 -9.08 -8.54
N PHE A 40 7.33 -9.53 -8.21
CA PHE A 40 6.24 -8.67 -7.75
C PHE A 40 6.48 -8.28 -6.29
N GLU A 41 6.83 -7.01 -6.06
CA GLU A 41 7.12 -6.42 -4.73
C GLU A 41 7.74 -7.39 -3.71
N PRO A 42 8.89 -7.99 -4.03
CA PRO A 42 9.42 -9.12 -3.27
C PRO A 42 9.75 -8.75 -1.81
N LEU A 43 10.07 -7.48 -1.53
CA LEU A 43 10.40 -7.01 -0.18
C LEU A 43 9.22 -7.16 0.79
N LEU A 44 7.98 -7.07 0.30
CA LEU A 44 6.76 -7.13 1.11
C LEU A 44 5.99 -8.44 0.87
N LEU A 45 5.83 -8.83 -0.39
CA LEU A 45 5.01 -9.96 -0.79
C LEU A 45 5.57 -11.29 -0.29
N LEU A 46 6.91 -11.43 -0.22
CA LEU A 46 7.54 -12.65 0.29
C LEU A 46 7.30 -12.84 1.79
N PRO A 47 7.57 -11.86 2.69
CA PRO A 47 7.19 -11.97 4.09
C PRO A 47 5.69 -12.17 4.32
N ILE A 48 4.81 -11.51 3.55
CA ILE A 48 3.35 -11.66 3.66
C ILE A 48 2.93 -13.09 3.31
N GLY A 49 3.39 -13.60 2.17
CA GLY A 49 3.09 -14.96 1.73
C GLY A 49 3.60 -16.01 2.72
N PHE A 50 4.81 -15.82 3.25
CA PHE A 50 5.37 -16.70 4.29
C PHE A 50 4.60 -16.62 5.61
N GLY A 51 4.23 -15.41 6.04
CA GLY A 51 3.35 -15.21 7.20
C GLY A 51 2.00 -15.89 7.03
N GLY A 52 1.42 -15.85 5.83
CA GLY A 52 0.18 -16.56 5.50
C GLY A 52 0.31 -18.08 5.56
N VAL A 53 1.44 -18.63 5.10
CA VAL A 53 1.72 -20.07 5.28
C VAL A 53 1.79 -20.42 6.77
N LEU A 54 2.56 -19.65 7.56
CA LEU A 54 2.70 -19.87 9.00
C LEU A 54 1.39 -19.73 9.78
N ALA A 55 0.53 -18.79 9.39
CA ALA A 55 -0.75 -18.53 10.05
C ALA A 55 -1.75 -19.67 9.89
N ASN A 56 -1.58 -20.52 8.88
CA ASN A 56 -2.50 -21.61 8.55
C ASN A 56 -1.95 -23.00 8.91
N ILE A 57 -0.78 -23.09 9.57
CA ILE A 57 -0.27 -24.36 10.11
C ILE A 57 -1.16 -24.77 11.30
N PRO A 58 -1.89 -25.90 11.21
CA PRO A 58 -2.77 -26.33 12.29
C PRO A 58 -2.01 -26.56 13.60
N ILE A 59 -2.67 -26.31 14.73
CA ILE A 59 -2.17 -26.56 16.10
C ILE A 59 -0.97 -25.69 16.53
N ALA A 60 -0.23 -25.12 15.59
CA ALA A 60 0.97 -24.34 15.88
C ALA A 60 0.69 -23.04 16.65
N GLY A 61 -0.54 -22.52 16.60
CA GLY A 61 -0.96 -21.33 17.37
C GLY A 61 -0.19 -20.05 17.00
N MET A 62 0.50 -20.03 15.85
CA MET A 62 1.43 -18.97 15.46
C MET A 62 0.75 -17.60 15.30
N SER A 63 -0.50 -17.60 14.86
CA SER A 63 -1.36 -16.42 14.69
C SER A 63 -2.21 -16.08 15.92
N GLY A 64 -2.18 -16.91 16.97
CA GLY A 64 -2.87 -16.63 18.23
C GLY A 64 -2.26 -15.43 18.97
N PRO A 65 -2.95 -14.88 20.00
CA PRO A 65 -2.50 -13.69 20.72
C PRO A 65 -1.07 -13.80 21.29
N ASP A 66 -0.71 -14.98 21.81
CA ASP A 66 0.61 -15.28 22.36
C ASP A 66 1.58 -15.90 21.32
N GLY A 67 1.10 -16.15 20.11
CA GLY A 67 1.90 -16.65 19.01
C GLY A 67 2.83 -15.57 18.44
N LEU A 68 3.96 -15.97 17.84
CA LEU A 68 4.94 -15.04 17.28
C LEU A 68 4.29 -14.00 16.34
N LEU A 69 3.38 -14.42 15.47
CA LEU A 69 2.74 -13.52 14.51
C LEU A 69 1.72 -12.60 15.19
N GLY A 70 1.01 -13.09 16.21
CA GLY A 70 0.10 -12.28 17.02
C GLY A 70 0.83 -11.20 17.82
N ILE A 71 1.99 -11.54 18.41
CA ILE A 71 2.84 -10.59 19.11
C ILE A 71 3.34 -9.49 18.15
N LEU A 72 3.83 -9.87 16.96
CA LEU A 72 4.25 -8.90 15.94
C LEU A 72 3.10 -7.98 15.50
N TYR A 73 1.90 -8.56 15.34
CA TYR A 73 0.70 -7.82 15.00
C TYR A 73 0.35 -6.78 16.08
N HIS A 74 0.23 -7.20 17.34
CA HIS A 74 -0.12 -6.31 18.44
C HIS A 74 0.95 -5.26 18.71
N MET A 75 2.23 -5.60 18.57
CA MET A 75 3.33 -4.66 18.80
C MET A 75 3.32 -3.50 17.80
N GLY A 76 3.04 -3.78 16.52
CA GLY A 76 3.34 -2.82 15.46
C GLY A 76 2.24 -2.49 14.48
N VAL A 77 1.36 -3.44 14.16
CA VAL A 77 0.25 -3.20 13.22
C VAL A 77 -0.94 -2.58 13.95
N ASP A 78 -1.33 -3.18 15.07
CA ASP A 78 -2.45 -2.75 15.91
C ASP A 78 -2.20 -1.35 16.50
N THR A 79 -0.98 -1.11 17.02
CA THR A 79 -0.55 0.19 17.55
C THR A 79 -0.31 1.24 16.47
N GLY A 80 -0.23 0.84 15.19
CA GLY A 80 0.14 1.71 14.08
C GLY A 80 1.63 2.09 14.02
N LEU A 81 2.49 1.52 14.88
CA LEU A 81 3.92 1.83 14.95
C LEU A 81 4.67 1.45 13.66
N PHE A 82 4.43 0.26 13.10
CA PHE A 82 5.14 -0.20 11.91
C PHE A 82 4.85 0.69 10.68
N PRO A 83 3.60 1.03 10.34
CA PRO A 83 3.31 2.01 9.30
C PRO A 83 4.05 3.33 9.48
N LEU A 84 4.08 3.88 10.69
CA LEU A 84 4.76 5.16 10.99
C LEU A 84 6.27 5.10 10.75
N LEU A 85 6.92 4.01 11.15
CA LEU A 85 8.35 3.80 10.91
C LEU A 85 8.65 3.58 9.43
N ILE A 86 7.79 2.89 8.69
CA ILE A 86 7.92 2.79 7.23
C ILE A 86 7.78 4.16 6.58
N PHE A 87 6.81 4.98 6.99
CA PHE A 87 6.65 6.34 6.47
C PHE A 87 7.88 7.22 6.67
N MET A 88 8.54 7.09 7.82
CA MET A 88 9.82 7.76 8.06
C MET A 88 10.91 7.27 7.11
N GLY A 89 11.03 5.96 6.90
CA GLY A 89 11.98 5.41 5.93
C GLY A 89 11.67 5.85 4.48
N VAL A 90 10.39 5.84 4.08
CA VAL A 90 9.93 6.36 2.78
C VAL A 90 10.27 7.85 2.64
N GLY A 91 10.05 8.65 3.68
CA GLY A 91 10.45 10.06 3.72
C GLY A 91 11.95 10.26 3.52
N ALA A 92 12.77 9.40 4.13
CA ALA A 92 14.23 9.42 3.96
C ALA A 92 14.68 8.95 2.56
N LEU A 93 13.94 8.05 1.91
CA LEU A 93 14.18 7.60 0.53
C LEU A 93 13.71 8.60 -0.53
N THR A 94 12.71 9.42 -0.22
CA THR A 94 12.01 10.27 -1.21
C THR A 94 12.80 11.54 -1.52
N ASP A 95 12.99 11.80 -2.82
CA ASP A 95 13.50 13.08 -3.32
C ASP A 95 12.33 13.99 -3.76
N PHE A 96 12.08 15.06 -3.01
CA PHE A 96 11.06 16.06 -3.35
C PHE A 96 11.54 17.10 -4.36
N GLY A 97 12.79 17.02 -4.84
CA GLY A 97 13.33 17.97 -5.82
C GLY A 97 12.47 18.10 -7.08
N ALA A 98 11.95 16.98 -7.61
CA ALA A 98 11.07 17.01 -8.78
C ALA A 98 9.73 17.70 -8.49
N LEU A 99 9.16 17.46 -7.31
CA LEU A 99 7.89 18.05 -6.88
C LEU A 99 8.02 19.55 -6.60
N ILE A 100 9.10 19.96 -5.92
CA ILE A 100 9.41 21.37 -5.65
C ILE A 100 9.71 22.12 -6.95
N ALA A 101 10.37 21.45 -7.90
CA ALA A 101 10.68 22.04 -9.19
C ALA A 101 9.43 22.33 -10.03
N MET A 102 8.42 21.46 -9.97
CA MET A 102 7.16 21.61 -10.69
C MET A 102 5.95 21.37 -9.75
N PRO A 103 5.55 22.36 -8.94
CA PRO A 103 4.49 22.19 -7.94
C PRO A 103 3.12 21.85 -8.53
N SER A 104 2.88 22.17 -9.81
CA SER A 104 1.64 21.79 -10.51
C SER A 104 1.41 20.28 -10.57
N LEU A 105 2.45 19.45 -10.38
CA LEU A 105 2.33 18.00 -10.27
C LEU A 105 1.52 17.56 -9.04
N LEU A 106 1.43 18.40 -7.99
CA LEU A 106 0.56 18.14 -6.82
C LEU A 106 -0.90 17.93 -7.24
N VAL A 107 -1.34 18.61 -8.29
CA VAL A 107 -2.72 18.50 -8.80
C VAL A 107 -2.98 17.13 -9.42
N LEU A 108 -1.98 16.52 -10.06
CA LEU A 108 -2.08 15.14 -10.56
C LEU A 108 -2.20 14.15 -9.40
N GLY A 109 -1.43 14.36 -8.33
CA GLY A 109 -1.55 13.59 -7.09
C GLY A 109 -2.95 13.70 -6.48
N ALA A 110 -3.51 14.91 -6.41
CA ALA A 110 -4.87 15.13 -5.92
C ALA A 110 -5.93 14.41 -6.78
N ALA A 111 -5.81 14.46 -8.10
CA ALA A 111 -6.73 13.75 -9.01
C ALA A 111 -6.60 12.23 -8.91
N ALA A 112 -5.41 11.69 -8.66
CA ALA A 112 -5.21 10.26 -8.46
C ALA A 112 -5.96 9.73 -7.22
N GLN A 113 -6.16 10.57 -6.20
CA GLN A 113 -6.95 10.21 -5.00
C GLN A 113 -8.45 10.07 -5.27
N PHE A 114 -8.95 10.38 -6.48
CA PHE A 114 -10.35 10.12 -6.84
C PHE A 114 -10.72 8.63 -6.75
N GLY A 115 -9.72 7.74 -6.87
CA GLY A 115 -9.87 6.31 -6.61
C GLY A 115 -10.43 6.02 -5.21
N ILE A 116 -10.03 6.79 -4.18
CA ILE A 116 -10.54 6.62 -2.81
C ILE A 116 -12.05 6.87 -2.77
N PHE A 117 -12.51 7.99 -3.33
CA PHE A 117 -13.93 8.34 -3.33
C PHE A 117 -14.78 7.35 -4.13
N ALA A 118 -14.28 6.91 -5.29
CA ALA A 118 -14.96 5.90 -6.09
C ALA A 118 -15.09 4.56 -5.34
N THR A 119 -14.06 4.20 -4.57
CA THR A 119 -14.05 2.99 -3.74
C THR A 119 -15.01 3.09 -2.58
N LEU A 120 -15.08 4.26 -1.93
CA LEU A 120 -16.06 4.52 -0.87
C LEU A 120 -17.49 4.34 -1.38
N LEU A 121 -17.82 4.96 -2.52
CA LEU A 121 -19.14 4.83 -3.14
C LEU A 121 -19.41 3.39 -3.59
N GLY A 122 -18.39 2.70 -4.11
CA GLY A 122 -18.48 1.29 -4.49
C GLY A 122 -18.74 0.37 -3.30
N ALA A 123 -18.05 0.57 -2.18
CA ALA A 123 -18.25 -0.18 -0.95
C ALA A 123 -19.66 0.05 -0.38
N LEU A 124 -20.14 1.29 -0.36
CA LEU A 124 -21.52 1.59 0.05
C LEU A 124 -22.55 0.98 -0.91
N ALA A 125 -22.27 0.95 -2.21
CA ALA A 125 -23.15 0.30 -3.19
C ALA A 125 -23.17 -1.22 -3.04
N MET A 126 -22.09 -1.84 -2.56
CA MET A 126 -22.05 -3.29 -2.28
C MET A 126 -23.03 -3.72 -1.18
N ASN A 127 -23.45 -2.81 -0.29
CA ASN A 127 -24.50 -3.09 0.70
C ASN A 127 -25.87 -3.40 0.07
N MET A 128 -26.04 -3.13 -1.23
CA MET A 128 -27.25 -3.54 -1.96
C MET A 128 -27.25 -5.04 -2.33
N ILE A 129 -26.11 -5.72 -2.21
CA ILE A 129 -25.97 -7.14 -2.51
C ILE A 129 -26.28 -7.94 -1.23
N PRO A 130 -27.22 -8.90 -1.26
CA PRO A 130 -27.54 -9.71 -0.08
C PRO A 130 -26.30 -10.48 0.41
N GLY A 131 -25.91 -10.29 1.67
CA GLY A 131 -24.80 -11.00 2.31
C GLY A 131 -23.49 -10.21 2.46
N MET A 132 -23.46 -8.91 2.12
CA MET A 132 -22.37 -8.00 2.46
C MET A 132 -22.93 -6.76 3.14
N GLU A 133 -22.47 -6.46 4.36
CA GLU A 133 -22.88 -5.27 5.11
C GLU A 133 -21.64 -4.51 5.58
N PHE A 134 -21.25 -3.47 4.84
CA PHE A 134 -20.20 -2.57 5.24
C PHE A 134 -20.80 -1.37 5.99
N SER A 135 -20.36 -1.14 7.22
CA SER A 135 -20.63 0.13 7.90
C SER A 135 -19.94 1.28 7.16
N LEU A 136 -20.30 2.53 7.49
CA LEU A 136 -19.60 3.69 6.94
C LEU A 136 -18.11 3.70 7.34
N ALA A 137 -17.77 3.17 8.52
CA ALA A 137 -16.39 3.05 8.97
C ALA A 137 -15.63 2.01 8.14
N ASP A 138 -16.24 0.85 7.87
CA ASP A 138 -15.68 -0.20 7.02
C ASP A 138 -15.47 0.30 5.60
N ALA A 139 -16.50 0.92 5.01
CA ALA A 139 -16.42 1.49 3.67
C ALA A 139 -15.32 2.57 3.58
N SER A 140 -15.12 3.37 4.64
CA SER A 140 -14.04 4.36 4.72
C SER A 140 -12.66 3.73 4.82
N ALA A 141 -12.52 2.62 5.55
CA ALA A 141 -11.27 1.87 5.63
C ALA A 141 -10.91 1.21 4.29
N ILE A 142 -11.89 0.58 3.64
CA ILE A 142 -11.74 -0.03 2.31
C ILE A 142 -11.39 1.04 1.26
N ALA A 143 -11.99 2.22 1.36
CA ALA A 143 -11.77 3.31 0.41
C ALA A 143 -10.29 3.70 0.26
N ILE A 144 -9.50 3.63 1.33
CA ILE A 144 -8.08 4.01 1.32
C ILE A 144 -7.23 3.11 0.41
N ILE A 145 -7.68 1.90 0.10
CA ILE A 145 -7.01 1.04 -0.89
C ILE A 145 -6.84 1.78 -2.22
N GLY A 146 -7.82 2.62 -2.59
CA GLY A 146 -7.75 3.45 -3.79
C GLY A 146 -6.66 4.53 -3.79
N GLY A 147 -6.07 4.83 -2.64
CA GLY A 147 -4.91 5.72 -2.51
C GLY A 147 -3.59 5.04 -2.88
N ALA A 148 -3.58 3.71 -3.06
CA ALA A 148 -2.42 2.90 -3.42
C ALA A 148 -1.22 3.04 -2.46
N ASP A 149 -1.51 3.19 -1.18
CA ASP A 149 -0.53 3.44 -0.12
C ASP A 149 -0.76 2.46 1.03
N GLY A 150 -0.04 1.34 0.99
CA GLY A 150 -0.17 0.24 1.94
C GLY A 150 -0.03 0.66 3.40
N PRO A 151 1.03 1.38 3.79
CA PRO A 151 1.19 1.87 5.16
C PRO A 151 0.03 2.75 5.64
N THR A 152 -0.49 3.67 4.81
CA THR A 152 -1.66 4.49 5.19
C THR A 152 -2.94 3.65 5.30
N ALA A 153 -3.14 2.71 4.38
CA ALA A 153 -4.28 1.80 4.41
C ALA A 153 -4.31 0.98 5.70
N ILE A 154 -3.17 0.44 6.11
CA ILE A 154 -3.04 -0.31 7.37
C ILE A 154 -3.31 0.58 8.57
N PHE A 155 -2.72 1.78 8.60
CA PHE A 155 -2.90 2.71 9.72
C PHE A 155 -4.35 3.17 9.89
N LEU A 156 -5.07 3.42 8.80
CA LEU A 156 -6.47 3.83 8.91
C LEU A 156 -7.37 2.65 9.24
N ALA A 157 -7.15 1.51 8.60
CA ALA A 157 -7.95 0.31 8.85
C ALA A 157 -7.77 -0.20 10.29
N SER A 158 -6.59 -0.08 10.90
CA SER A 158 -6.40 -0.46 12.32
C SER A 158 -7.19 0.42 13.29
N LYS A 159 -7.60 1.63 12.87
CA LYS A 159 -8.42 2.55 13.67
C LYS A 159 -9.91 2.47 13.35
N LEU A 160 -10.27 2.24 12.09
CA LEU A 160 -11.66 2.30 11.63
C LEU A 160 -12.32 0.92 11.51
N ALA A 161 -11.58 -0.08 11.05
CA ALA A 161 -12.10 -1.43 10.79
C ALA A 161 -11.04 -2.51 11.07
N PRO A 162 -10.69 -2.76 12.35
CA PRO A 162 -9.65 -3.72 12.72
C PRO A 162 -9.93 -5.14 12.21
N ASP A 163 -11.21 -5.52 12.12
CA ASP A 163 -11.65 -6.83 11.64
C ASP A 163 -11.37 -7.03 10.13
N LEU A 164 -11.43 -5.95 9.35
CA LEU A 164 -11.15 -5.96 7.90
C LEU A 164 -9.68 -5.66 7.58
N LEU A 165 -8.85 -5.37 8.58
CA LEU A 165 -7.46 -4.95 8.39
C LEU A 165 -6.66 -5.96 7.56
N GLY A 166 -6.86 -7.26 7.81
CA GLY A 166 -6.21 -8.33 7.05
C GLY A 166 -6.53 -8.27 5.56
N ALA A 167 -7.81 -8.24 5.23
CA ALA A 167 -8.29 -8.15 3.85
C ALA A 167 -7.80 -6.87 3.17
N ILE A 168 -7.90 -5.73 3.84
CA ILE A 168 -7.48 -4.42 3.33
C ILE A 168 -5.97 -4.39 3.08
N ALA A 169 -5.16 -4.87 4.04
CA ALA A 169 -3.70 -4.89 3.92
C ALA A 169 -3.24 -5.78 2.75
N VAL A 170 -3.83 -6.97 2.62
CA VAL A 170 -3.53 -7.91 1.54
C VAL A 170 -3.94 -7.31 0.20
N ALA A 171 -5.14 -6.73 0.11
CA ALA A 171 -5.62 -6.06 -1.09
C ALA A 171 -4.70 -4.91 -1.49
N ALA A 172 -4.35 -4.02 -0.55
CA ALA A 172 -3.50 -2.86 -0.81
C ALA A 172 -2.15 -3.27 -1.43
N TYR A 173 -1.41 -4.18 -0.78
CA TYR A 173 -0.11 -4.61 -1.30
C TYR A 173 -0.20 -5.49 -2.55
N SER A 174 -1.23 -6.34 -2.65
CA SER A 174 -1.43 -7.14 -3.87
C SER A 174 -1.69 -6.26 -5.09
N TYR A 175 -2.49 -5.18 -4.95
CA TYR A 175 -2.76 -4.27 -6.05
C TYR A 175 -1.61 -3.34 -6.37
N MET A 176 -0.83 -2.90 -5.37
CA MET A 176 0.41 -2.17 -5.61
C MET A 176 1.36 -2.99 -6.51
N ALA A 177 1.49 -4.30 -6.24
CA ALA A 177 2.27 -5.19 -7.11
C ALA A 177 1.68 -5.34 -8.52
N LEU A 178 0.36 -5.24 -8.69
CA LEU A 178 -0.32 -5.36 -9.98
C LEU A 178 -0.36 -4.06 -10.80
N VAL A 179 0.18 -2.95 -10.28
CA VAL A 179 0.30 -1.67 -11.00
C VAL A 179 0.86 -1.79 -12.43
N PRO A 180 1.92 -2.57 -12.71
CA PRO A 180 2.44 -2.75 -14.07
C PRO A 180 1.51 -3.50 -15.02
N LEU A 181 0.53 -4.21 -14.48
CA LEU A 181 -0.50 -4.90 -15.25
C LEU A 181 -1.71 -3.98 -15.48
N ILE A 182 -2.12 -3.24 -14.45
CA ILE A 182 -3.34 -2.41 -14.46
C ILE A 182 -3.12 -1.07 -15.18
N GLN A 183 -2.01 -0.37 -14.93
CA GLN A 183 -1.80 0.98 -15.47
C GLN A 183 -1.61 1.03 -16.99
N PRO A 184 -0.78 0.16 -17.63
CA PRO A 184 -0.50 0.30 -19.06
C PRO A 184 -1.72 0.20 -19.99
N PRO A 185 -2.67 -0.73 -19.80
CA PRO A 185 -3.90 -0.77 -20.58
C PRO A 185 -4.70 0.55 -20.51
N ILE A 186 -4.82 1.13 -19.32
CA ILE A 186 -5.57 2.37 -19.08
C ILE A 186 -4.87 3.55 -19.74
N MET A 187 -3.55 3.67 -19.57
CA MET A 187 -2.76 4.69 -20.25
C MET A 187 -2.91 4.56 -21.77
N ARG A 188 -2.89 3.34 -22.30
CA ARG A 188 -3.04 3.10 -23.74
C ARG A 188 -4.44 3.43 -24.27
N ALA A 189 -5.47 3.19 -23.47
CA ALA A 189 -6.86 3.46 -23.83
C ALA A 189 -7.20 4.95 -23.78
N LEU A 190 -6.68 5.68 -22.78
CA LEU A 190 -7.05 7.09 -22.57
C LEU A 190 -6.16 8.07 -23.31
N THR A 191 -4.88 7.78 -23.54
CA THR A 191 -3.94 8.73 -24.19
C THR A 191 -3.69 8.39 -25.67
N THR A 192 -3.37 9.40 -26.48
CA THR A 192 -2.98 9.24 -27.89
C THR A 192 -1.47 9.18 -28.05
N GLU A 193 -0.96 8.62 -29.16
CA GLU A 193 0.50 8.59 -29.42
C GLU A 193 1.12 10.00 -29.49
N ALA A 194 0.40 10.99 -30.02
CA ALA A 194 0.87 12.37 -30.08
C ALA A 194 1.05 12.97 -28.68
N GLU A 195 0.11 12.71 -27.76
CA GLU A 195 0.20 13.15 -26.36
C GLU A 195 1.37 12.47 -25.62
N ARG A 196 1.67 11.20 -25.93
CA ARG A 196 2.75 10.44 -25.27
C ARG A 196 4.14 10.91 -25.66
N LYS A 197 4.31 11.40 -26.89
CA LYS A 197 5.60 11.90 -27.43
C LYS A 197 5.93 13.33 -26.99
N VAL A 198 5.15 13.91 -26.08
CA VAL A 198 5.40 15.26 -25.55
C VAL A 198 6.64 15.23 -24.66
N GLU A 199 7.67 15.96 -25.08
CA GLU A 199 8.89 16.16 -24.31
C GLU A 199 8.64 17.13 -23.16
N MET A 200 8.91 16.67 -21.94
CA MET A 200 8.86 17.50 -20.73
C MET A 200 10.11 18.37 -20.65
N LYS A 201 9.93 19.66 -20.37
CA LYS A 201 11.06 20.58 -20.15
C LYS A 201 11.87 20.17 -18.93
N HIS A 202 13.17 20.47 -18.97
CA HIS A 202 14.04 20.32 -17.81
C HIS A 202 13.50 21.09 -16.60
N LEU A 203 13.51 20.41 -15.46
CA LEU A 203 13.06 20.95 -14.19
C LEU A 203 13.96 22.11 -13.74
N ARG A 204 13.36 23.10 -13.06
CA ARG A 204 14.13 24.21 -12.46
C ARG A 204 15.12 23.67 -11.43
N HIS A 205 16.23 24.37 -11.25
CA HIS A 205 17.14 24.07 -10.15
C HIS A 205 16.46 24.37 -8.80
N VAL A 206 16.50 23.40 -7.88
CA VAL A 206 15.93 23.52 -6.54
C VAL A 206 17.07 23.68 -5.54
N THR A 207 17.05 24.77 -4.78
CA THR A 207 18.09 25.09 -3.81
C THR A 207 18.00 24.20 -2.57
N LYS A 208 19.12 23.97 -1.88
CA LYS A 208 19.14 23.20 -0.61
C LYS A 208 18.19 23.79 0.44
N LYS A 209 18.04 25.12 0.49
CA LYS A 209 17.13 25.81 1.41
C LYS A 209 15.67 25.44 1.13
N GLU A 210 15.24 25.44 -0.13
CA GLU A 210 13.88 25.03 -0.50
C GLU A 210 13.61 23.58 -0.09
N ARG A 211 14.57 22.68 -0.29
CA ARG A 211 14.42 21.26 0.10
C ARG A 211 14.27 21.06 1.60
N ILE A 212 15.03 21.80 2.41
CA ILE A 212 14.96 21.73 3.87
C ILE A 212 13.65 22.33 4.41
N ILE A 213 13.21 23.45 3.83
CA ILE A 213 12.00 24.16 4.30
C ILE A 213 10.73 23.42 3.88
N PHE A 214 10.74 22.74 2.74
CA PHE A 214 9.58 22.03 2.19
C PHE A 214 8.89 21.06 3.17
N PRO A 215 9.58 20.10 3.82
CA PRO A 215 8.92 19.20 4.78
C PRO A 215 8.33 19.94 5.99
N LEU A 216 8.95 21.06 6.41
CA LEU A 216 8.43 21.90 7.49
C LEU A 216 7.14 22.62 7.07
N ILE A 217 7.08 23.14 5.84
CA ILE A 217 5.87 23.76 5.29
C ILE A 217 4.74 22.74 5.22
N ILE A 218 5.01 21.54 4.71
CA ILE A 218 3.99 20.48 4.65
C ILE A 218 3.50 20.13 6.06
N LEU A 219 4.41 19.96 7.01
CA LEU A 219 4.05 19.63 8.38
C LEU A 219 3.17 20.73 9.00
N THR A 220 3.54 22.01 8.83
CA THR A 220 2.73 23.14 9.30
C THR A 220 1.35 23.16 8.64
N ALA A 221 1.27 22.93 7.33
CA ALA A 221 -0.01 22.86 6.62
C ALA A 221 -0.89 21.72 7.17
N VAL A 222 -0.33 20.54 7.43
CA VAL A 222 -1.07 19.41 8.01
C VAL A 222 -1.55 19.72 9.42
N ILE A 223 -0.73 20.33 10.27
CA ILE A 223 -1.12 20.72 11.62
C ILE A 223 -2.30 21.71 11.59
N LEU A 224 -2.30 22.65 10.63
CA LEU A 224 -3.34 23.67 10.53
C LEU A 224 -4.65 23.17 9.89
N PHE A 225 -4.57 22.34 8.84
CA PHE A 225 -5.75 21.94 8.07
C PHE A 225 -6.26 20.53 8.36
N LEU A 226 -5.39 19.58 8.71
CA LEU A 226 -5.77 18.17 8.89
C LEU A 226 -4.91 17.47 9.96
N PRO A 227 -5.06 17.83 11.25
CA PRO A 227 -4.21 17.31 12.33
C PRO A 227 -4.33 15.79 12.53
N ALA A 228 -5.44 15.17 12.12
CA ALA A 228 -5.62 13.72 12.17
C ALA A 228 -4.58 12.95 11.32
N SER A 229 -4.05 13.57 10.26
CA SER A 229 -3.00 12.98 9.40
C SER A 229 -1.58 13.32 9.86
N ALA A 230 -1.43 14.11 10.93
CA ALA A 230 -0.12 14.54 11.44
C ALA A 230 0.83 13.38 11.80
N PRO A 231 0.40 12.24 12.37
CA PRO A 231 1.32 11.13 12.64
C PRO A 231 2.02 10.60 11.38
N LEU A 232 1.27 10.38 10.30
CA LEU A 232 1.81 9.84 9.04
C LEU A 232 2.70 10.88 8.33
N VAL A 233 2.16 12.08 8.10
CA VAL A 233 2.89 13.12 7.37
C VAL A 233 4.05 13.67 8.19
N GLY A 234 3.94 13.71 9.51
CA GLY A 234 5.02 14.10 10.42
C GLY A 234 6.19 13.13 10.37
N MET A 235 5.94 11.81 10.38
CA MET A 235 7.01 10.82 10.25
C MET A 235 7.68 10.88 8.87
N LEU A 236 6.90 11.06 7.81
CA LEU A 236 7.42 11.29 6.45
C LEU A 236 8.27 12.56 6.38
N ALA A 237 7.79 13.68 6.93
CA ALA A 237 8.51 14.95 6.95
C ALA A 237 9.80 14.86 7.78
N PHE A 238 9.78 14.14 8.90
CA PHE A 238 10.96 13.87 9.71
C PHE A 238 12.00 13.06 8.95
N GLY A 239 11.59 11.97 8.29
CA GLY A 239 12.45 11.20 7.39
C GLY A 239 13.10 12.06 6.31
N ASN A 240 12.31 12.92 5.67
CA ASN A 240 12.81 13.80 4.64
C ASN A 240 13.77 14.88 5.17
N LEU A 241 13.48 15.45 6.33
CA LEU A 241 14.38 16.43 6.96
C LEU A 241 15.72 15.80 7.34
N MET A 242 15.74 14.55 7.81
CA MET A 242 16.99 13.83 8.07
C MET A 242 17.85 13.73 6.79
N ARG A 243 17.22 13.41 5.64
CA ARG A 243 17.88 13.35 4.33
C ARG A 243 18.41 14.72 3.88
N GLU A 244 17.58 15.76 3.93
CA GLU A 244 17.91 17.07 3.32
C GLU A 244 18.81 17.94 4.22
N SER A 245 18.81 17.71 5.54
CA SER A 245 19.63 18.46 6.49
C SER A 245 21.14 18.24 6.26
N GLY A 246 21.55 17.01 5.92
CA GLY A 246 22.94 16.63 5.69
C GLY A 246 23.85 16.72 6.91
N VAL A 247 23.26 16.75 8.12
CA VAL A 247 24.01 16.74 9.40
C VAL A 247 23.79 15.44 10.19
N VAL A 248 22.81 14.64 9.81
CA VAL A 248 22.45 13.37 10.45
C VAL A 248 22.54 12.20 9.47
N ASP A 249 23.61 12.15 8.67
CA ASP A 249 23.80 11.14 7.62
C ASP A 249 23.71 9.71 8.13
N ARG A 250 24.20 9.45 9.35
CA ARG A 250 24.08 8.14 10.01
C ARG A 250 22.63 7.77 10.28
N LEU A 251 21.81 8.69 10.79
CA LEU A 251 20.39 8.44 11.08
C LEU A 251 19.61 8.28 9.78
N SER A 252 19.85 9.15 8.79
CA SER A 252 19.23 9.06 7.46
C SER A 252 19.53 7.70 6.81
N SER A 253 20.80 7.27 6.86
CA SER A 253 21.23 5.97 6.33
C SER A 253 20.58 4.80 7.08
N THR A 254 20.52 4.86 8.41
CA THR A 254 19.83 3.85 9.22
C THR A 254 18.33 3.78 8.89
N ALA A 255 17.67 4.93 8.74
CA ALA A 255 16.25 4.99 8.48
C ALA A 255 15.88 4.43 7.10
N GLN A 256 16.66 4.75 6.07
CA GLN A 256 16.38 4.35 4.68
C GLN A 256 16.84 2.92 4.33
N ASN A 257 17.70 2.30 5.15
CA ASN A 257 18.22 0.95 4.92
C ASN A 257 17.81 -0.01 6.05
N GLU A 258 18.58 -0.04 7.15
CA GLU A 258 18.46 -1.09 8.16
C GLU A 258 17.11 -1.07 8.86
N LEU A 259 16.65 0.10 9.29
CA LEU A 259 15.41 0.22 10.06
C LEU A 259 14.18 -0.11 9.21
N ILE A 260 14.07 0.46 8.01
CA ILE A 260 12.94 0.14 7.12
C ILE A 260 12.93 -1.34 6.75
N ASN A 261 14.08 -1.97 6.53
CA ASN A 261 14.16 -3.40 6.22
C ASN A 261 13.69 -4.28 7.39
N ILE A 262 14.12 -3.96 8.62
CA ILE A 262 13.67 -4.68 9.83
C ILE A 262 12.15 -4.55 10.00
N VAL A 263 11.63 -3.33 9.92
CA VAL A 263 10.20 -3.05 10.10
C VAL A 263 9.38 -3.68 8.97
N THR A 264 9.90 -3.72 7.74
CA THR A 264 9.25 -4.36 6.59
C THR A 264 9.09 -5.86 6.81
N ILE A 265 10.12 -6.54 7.35
CA ILE A 265 10.04 -7.97 7.69
C ILE A 265 8.95 -8.20 8.76
N PHE A 266 8.96 -7.41 9.83
CA PHE A 266 7.98 -7.55 10.91
C PHE A 266 6.56 -7.24 10.44
N LEU A 267 6.38 -6.17 9.67
CA LEU A 267 5.10 -5.80 9.10
C LEU A 267 4.56 -6.89 8.17
N GLY A 268 5.38 -7.40 7.26
CA GLY A 268 4.93 -8.41 6.32
C GLY A 268 4.51 -9.71 7.00
N LEU A 269 5.27 -10.19 7.99
CA LEU A 269 4.88 -11.34 8.80
C LEU A 269 3.59 -11.07 9.61
N ALA A 270 3.47 -9.89 10.21
CA ALA A 270 2.30 -9.47 10.97
C ALA A 270 1.04 -9.36 10.09
N VAL A 271 1.14 -8.83 8.88
CA VAL A 271 0.04 -8.78 7.91
C VAL A 271 -0.33 -10.19 7.45
N GLY A 272 0.67 -11.03 7.18
CA GLY A 272 0.46 -12.44 6.83
C GLY A 272 -0.28 -13.23 7.92
N SER A 273 -0.17 -12.82 9.19
CA SER A 273 -0.95 -13.41 10.30
C SER A 273 -2.46 -13.35 10.10
N LYS A 274 -2.94 -12.36 9.33
CA LYS A 274 -4.37 -12.15 9.03
C LYS A 274 -4.84 -12.87 7.77
N LEU A 275 -3.97 -13.65 7.12
CA LEU A 275 -4.34 -14.56 6.03
C LEU A 275 -4.87 -15.90 6.57
N SER A 276 -5.45 -15.95 7.77
CA SER A 276 -6.09 -17.17 8.27
C SER A 276 -7.37 -17.48 7.49
N ALA A 277 -7.66 -18.76 7.28
CA ALA A 277 -8.77 -19.19 6.43
C ALA A 277 -10.14 -18.65 6.85
N ASP A 278 -10.38 -18.55 8.16
CA ASP A 278 -11.61 -18.04 8.77
C ASP A 278 -11.81 -16.52 8.55
N LYS A 279 -10.73 -15.76 8.36
CA LYS A 279 -10.78 -14.31 8.16
C LYS A 279 -10.72 -13.91 6.70
N PHE A 280 -9.96 -14.65 5.89
CA PHE A 280 -9.71 -14.29 4.50
C PHE A 280 -10.76 -14.83 3.52
N LEU A 281 -11.34 -16.00 3.77
CA LEU A 281 -12.30 -16.63 2.85
C LEU A 281 -13.74 -16.19 3.11
N THR A 282 -13.94 -14.88 3.25
CA THR A 282 -15.25 -14.25 3.45
C THR A 282 -15.72 -13.53 2.19
N ALA A 283 -17.04 -13.41 2.01
CA ALA A 283 -17.63 -12.67 0.89
C ALA A 283 -17.17 -11.20 0.87
N GLU A 284 -17.03 -10.60 2.05
CA GLU A 284 -16.51 -9.25 2.25
C GLU A 284 -15.09 -9.10 1.71
N THR A 285 -14.18 -10.03 2.03
CA THR A 285 -12.79 -10.00 1.55
C THR A 285 -12.72 -10.07 0.03
N LEU A 286 -13.56 -10.90 -0.60
CA LEU A 286 -13.65 -10.97 -2.06
C LEU A 286 -14.17 -9.64 -2.65
N GLY A 287 -15.16 -9.03 -2.01
CA GLY A 287 -15.65 -7.69 -2.36
C GLY A 287 -14.55 -6.62 -2.29
N ILE A 288 -13.76 -6.62 -1.21
CA ILE A 288 -12.62 -5.72 -1.00
C ILE A 288 -11.58 -5.87 -2.11
N LEU A 289 -11.27 -7.10 -2.51
CA LEU A 289 -10.37 -7.38 -3.62
C LEU A 289 -10.90 -6.76 -4.93
N VAL A 290 -12.14 -7.08 -5.31
CA VAL A 290 -12.73 -6.53 -6.55
C VAL A 290 -12.76 -4.99 -6.53
N LEU A 291 -13.16 -4.40 -5.40
CA LEU A 291 -13.17 -2.94 -5.23
C LEU A 291 -11.77 -2.35 -5.36
N GLY A 292 -10.74 -2.95 -4.76
CA GLY A 292 -9.37 -2.48 -4.84
C GLY A 292 -8.84 -2.44 -6.28
N MET A 293 -9.13 -3.47 -7.09
CA MET A 293 -8.74 -3.46 -8.51
C MET A 293 -9.44 -2.34 -9.30
N ALA A 294 -10.74 -2.13 -9.06
CA ALA A 294 -11.49 -1.04 -9.67
C ALA A 294 -10.95 0.33 -9.21
N ALA A 295 -10.60 0.46 -7.93
CA ALA A 295 -10.05 1.66 -7.33
C ALA A 295 -8.78 2.15 -8.02
N PHE A 296 -7.81 1.24 -8.20
CA PHE A 296 -6.56 1.54 -8.90
C PHE A 296 -6.81 1.93 -10.36
N SER A 297 -7.78 1.29 -11.00
CA SER A 297 -8.15 1.58 -12.38
C SER A 297 -8.73 2.99 -12.50
N ILE A 298 -9.64 3.37 -11.59
CA ILE A 298 -10.27 4.69 -11.56
C ILE A 298 -9.26 5.77 -11.14
N GLY A 299 -8.39 5.51 -10.16
CA GLY A 299 -7.34 6.44 -9.75
C GLY A 299 -6.35 6.71 -10.87
N THR A 300 -5.93 5.66 -11.60
CA THR A 300 -5.07 5.81 -12.80
C THR A 300 -5.77 6.61 -13.89
N ALA A 301 -7.05 6.31 -14.16
CA ALA A 301 -7.83 7.05 -15.14
C ALA A 301 -8.01 8.52 -14.74
N GLY A 302 -8.33 8.81 -13.48
CA GLY A 302 -8.46 10.15 -12.93
C GLY A 302 -7.16 10.96 -13.04
N GLY A 303 -6.03 10.34 -12.69
CA GLY A 303 -4.71 10.94 -12.86
C GLY A 303 -4.41 11.28 -14.32
N VAL A 304 -4.61 10.34 -15.26
CA VAL A 304 -4.37 10.54 -16.70
C VAL A 304 -5.31 11.60 -17.28
N LEU A 305 -6.59 11.60 -16.91
CA LEU A 305 -7.56 12.61 -17.34
C LEU A 305 -7.15 14.00 -16.85
N MET A 306 -6.69 14.14 -15.61
CA MET A 306 -6.15 15.41 -15.13
C MET A 306 -4.85 15.78 -15.84
N GLY A 307 -4.02 14.81 -16.18
CA GLY A 307 -2.85 14.97 -17.06
C GLY A 307 -3.23 15.58 -18.42
N LYS A 308 -4.34 15.16 -19.02
CA LYS A 308 -4.88 15.75 -20.26
C LYS A 308 -5.38 17.18 -20.07
N VAL A 309 -6.08 17.43 -18.96
CA VAL A 309 -6.53 18.79 -18.64
C VAL A 309 -5.32 19.71 -18.51
N MET A 310 -4.27 19.28 -17.80
CA MET A 310 -3.02 20.03 -17.68
C MET A 310 -2.30 20.19 -19.02
N HIS A 311 -2.29 19.16 -19.87
CA HIS A 311 -1.75 19.26 -21.23
C HIS A 311 -2.46 20.35 -22.04
N LYS A 312 -3.80 20.38 -22.02
CA LYS A 312 -4.59 21.39 -22.73
C LYS A 312 -4.40 22.81 -22.16
N VAL A 313 -4.44 22.96 -20.84
CA VAL A 313 -4.29 24.27 -20.16
C VAL A 313 -2.89 24.86 -20.36
N THR A 314 -1.87 24.02 -20.42
CA THR A 314 -0.47 24.48 -20.58
C THR A 314 -0.04 24.67 -22.04
N GLY A 315 -0.94 24.42 -23.00
CA GLY A 315 -0.64 24.49 -24.44
C GLY A 315 0.32 23.39 -24.90
N GLY A 316 0.18 22.19 -24.34
CA GLY A 316 0.92 21.00 -24.75
C GLY A 316 2.25 20.75 -24.03
N LYS A 317 2.49 21.40 -22.88
CA LYS A 317 3.79 21.31 -22.17
C LYS A 317 3.89 20.16 -21.17
N VAL A 318 2.77 19.55 -20.80
CA VAL A 318 2.70 18.47 -19.81
C VAL A 318 2.34 17.18 -20.53
N ASN A 319 3.11 16.12 -20.30
CA ASN A 319 2.81 14.80 -20.83
C ASN A 319 1.71 14.12 -19.97
N PRO A 320 0.54 13.77 -20.54
CA PRO A 320 -0.56 13.16 -19.77
C PRO A 320 -0.21 11.84 -19.10
N LEU A 321 0.82 11.11 -19.57
CA LEU A 321 1.28 9.86 -18.95
C LEU A 321 1.73 10.05 -17.50
N ILE A 322 2.25 11.24 -17.15
CA ILE A 322 2.68 11.57 -15.78
C ILE A 322 1.49 11.51 -14.82
N GLY A 323 0.26 11.71 -15.31
CA GLY A 323 -0.95 11.56 -14.51
C GLY A 323 -1.09 10.17 -13.88
N ALA A 324 -0.70 9.10 -14.59
CA ALA A 324 -0.73 7.74 -14.04
C ALA A 324 0.31 7.53 -12.92
N ALA A 325 1.40 8.30 -12.92
CA ALA A 325 2.40 8.28 -11.84
C ALA A 325 1.89 8.94 -10.55
N GLY A 326 0.71 9.59 -10.58
CA GLY A 326 0.07 10.14 -9.37
C GLY A 326 -0.47 9.07 -8.42
N VAL A 327 -0.62 7.82 -8.87
CA VAL A 327 -0.95 6.68 -8.00
C VAL A 327 0.27 6.37 -7.11
N SER A 328 0.09 6.37 -5.80
CA SER A 328 1.16 6.37 -4.77
C SER A 328 2.01 5.10 -4.66
N ALA A 329 2.08 4.27 -5.69
CA ALA A 329 2.93 3.07 -5.74
C ALA A 329 4.39 3.45 -6.04
N VAL A 330 5.07 4.09 -5.08
CA VAL A 330 6.45 4.58 -5.22
C VAL A 330 7.47 3.43 -5.09
N PRO A 331 8.51 3.35 -5.93
CA PRO A 331 8.80 4.14 -7.14
C PRO A 331 8.21 3.51 -8.42
N MET A 332 7.41 2.45 -8.30
CA MET A 332 6.97 1.61 -9.42
C MET A 332 6.07 2.32 -10.41
N ALA A 333 5.10 3.13 -9.96
CA ALA A 333 4.19 3.87 -10.85
C ALA A 333 4.96 4.75 -11.83
N ALA A 334 5.97 5.49 -11.34
CA ALA A 334 6.85 6.29 -12.19
C ALA A 334 7.67 5.43 -13.17
N ARG A 335 8.16 4.26 -12.75
CA ARG A 335 8.87 3.32 -13.64
C ARG A 335 7.97 2.74 -14.74
N VAL A 336 6.72 2.43 -14.42
CA VAL A 336 5.73 1.91 -15.38
C VAL A 336 5.38 2.99 -16.41
N VAL A 337 5.18 4.22 -15.96
CA VAL A 337 5.01 5.38 -16.85
C VAL A 337 6.22 5.56 -17.76
N ASN A 338 7.44 5.49 -17.22
CA ASN A 338 8.68 5.61 -18.00
C ASN A 338 8.89 4.46 -19.02
N LYS A 339 8.29 3.28 -18.78
CA LYS A 339 8.33 2.16 -19.74
C LYS A 339 7.31 2.34 -20.88
N VAL A 340 6.25 3.10 -20.65
CA VAL A 340 5.14 3.29 -21.60
C VAL A 340 5.28 4.57 -22.43
N GLY A 341 5.91 5.61 -21.86
CA GLY A 341 6.34 6.82 -22.59
C GLY A 341 7.52 6.53 -23.50
#